data_AF-A0A2K3L6Q5-F1
#
_entry.id   AF-A0A2K3L6Q5-F1
#
_cell.length_a   1.000
_cell.length_b   1.000
_cell.length_c   1.000
_cell.angle_alpha   90.00
_cell.angle_beta   90.00
_cell.angle_gamma   90.00
#
_symmetry.space_group_name_H-M   'P 1'
#
loop_
_entity.id
_entity.type
_entity.pdbx_description
1 polymer ?
#
loop_
_entity_poly.entity_id
_entity_poly.type
_entity_poly.pdbx_seq_one_letter_code
_entity_poly.pdbx_strand_id
1 'polypeptide(L)'
;MTTGLWMGGIDEAALDRLSLVTQMTKHIRVRASGGKNSAAELGQFSPIFVWLLRDFYLDLTDEDNRKITPRDYLELALRSVQGKQKDIDAKNQIRESIRALFPDRECFTLVRPLNNENDLQRLDQISLDKLRPEFQRELNALITFVLERTKPKQVGATMMTGPVLIGITESYLDALNHGAVPTISSSWQSVEEAECRRAYDSATEVYMASFDRSKPP
;
A
#
# COMPACT_ATOMS: atom_id res chain seq x y z
N MET A 1 14.62 23.07 -24.63
CA MET A 1 13.99 21.77 -24.91
C MET A 1 14.86 20.69 -24.29
N THR A 2 14.56 20.29 -23.05
CA THR A 2 15.26 19.20 -22.36
C THR A 2 14.28 18.60 -21.35
N THR A 3 13.23 17.99 -21.87
CA THR A 3 12.39 17.04 -21.13
C THR A 3 12.79 15.64 -21.55
N GLY A 4 14.00 15.25 -21.17
CA GLY A 4 14.35 13.83 -21.05
C GLY A 4 13.70 13.35 -19.77
N LEU A 5 12.56 12.68 -19.90
CA LEU A 5 11.94 11.94 -18.81
C LEU A 5 12.97 10.93 -18.28
N TRP A 6 13.55 11.21 -17.11
CA TRP A 6 14.26 10.22 -16.29
C TRP A 6 13.22 9.24 -15.70
N MET A 7 12.44 8.58 -16.56
CA MET A 7 11.51 7.55 -16.11
C MET A 7 12.29 6.25 -16.01
N GLY A 8 12.61 5.84 -14.79
CA GLY A 8 13.13 4.51 -14.53
C GLY A 8 13.81 4.36 -13.17
N GLY A 9 14.44 5.40 -12.63
CA GLY A 9 15.13 5.35 -11.33
C GLY A 9 14.24 5.75 -10.14
N ILE A 10 14.68 5.39 -8.93
CA ILE A 10 14.15 6.00 -7.70
C ILE A 10 14.87 7.33 -7.52
N ASP A 11 14.21 8.43 -7.90
CA ASP A 11 14.75 9.79 -7.76
C ASP A 11 14.20 10.50 -6.50
N GLU A 12 14.84 11.61 -6.12
CA GLU A 12 14.42 12.41 -4.95
C GLU A 12 12.99 12.93 -5.11
N ALA A 13 12.57 13.26 -6.34
CA ALA A 13 11.21 13.74 -6.60
C ALA A 13 10.15 12.66 -6.32
N ALA A 14 10.43 11.39 -6.63
CA ALA A 14 9.54 10.28 -6.29
C ALA A 14 9.51 10.03 -4.77
N LEU A 15 10.64 10.15 -4.08
CA LEU A 15 10.71 10.06 -2.62
C LEU A 15 9.92 11.20 -1.94
N ASP A 16 10.03 12.43 -2.45
CA ASP A 16 9.26 13.58 -1.95
C ASP A 16 7.76 13.41 -2.16
N ARG A 17 7.33 12.85 -3.30
CA ARG A 17 5.91 12.52 -3.52
C ARG A 17 5.40 11.47 -2.53
N LEU A 18 6.22 10.48 -2.21
CA LEU A 18 5.89 9.51 -1.16
C LEU A 18 5.89 10.13 0.23
N SER A 19 6.72 11.16 0.49
CA SER A 19 6.67 11.93 1.73
C SER A 19 5.26 12.45 2.02
N LEU A 20 4.54 12.94 1.00
CA LEU A 20 3.14 13.37 1.17
C LEU A 20 2.26 12.24 1.71
N VAL A 21 2.39 11.02 1.19
CA VAL A 21 1.67 9.84 1.69
C VAL A 21 2.06 9.54 3.13
N THR A 22 3.34 9.66 3.48
CA THR A 22 3.80 9.52 4.88
C THR A 22 3.27 10.62 5.80
N GLN A 23 3.06 11.84 5.28
CA GLN A 23 2.49 12.95 6.04
C GLN A 23 1.00 12.74 6.26
N MET A 24 0.25 12.34 5.22
CA MET A 24 -1.18 12.02 5.35
C MET A 24 -1.42 10.89 6.35
N THR A 25 -0.56 9.87 6.36
CA THR A 25 -0.65 8.77 7.33
C THR A 25 -0.28 9.20 8.77
N LYS A 26 0.52 10.26 8.97
CA LYS A 26 0.71 10.89 10.31
C LYS A 26 -0.57 11.57 10.82
N HIS A 27 -1.47 11.95 9.93
CA HIS A 27 -2.81 12.45 10.28
C HIS A 27 -3.83 11.32 10.49
N ILE A 28 -3.41 10.05 10.45
CA ILE A 28 -4.25 8.92 10.83
C ILE A 28 -3.83 8.46 12.23
N ARG A 29 -4.79 8.35 13.14
CA ARG A 29 -4.51 7.84 14.48
C ARG A 29 -4.77 6.34 14.56
N VAL A 30 -3.84 5.57 15.10
CA VAL A 30 -4.03 4.15 15.41
C VAL A 30 -4.96 3.99 16.62
N ARG A 31 -4.76 4.79 17.68
CA ARG A 31 -5.55 4.76 18.92
C ARG A 31 -6.22 6.10 19.20
N ALA A 32 -7.42 6.05 19.79
CA ALA A 32 -8.14 7.24 20.25
C ALA A 32 -7.50 7.90 21.50
N SER A 33 -6.75 7.15 22.32
CA SER A 33 -6.16 7.65 23.57
C SER A 33 -4.89 8.49 23.31
N GLY A 34 -5.07 9.79 23.06
CA GLY A 34 -4.19 10.92 23.44
C GLY A 34 -2.70 10.98 23.01
N GLY A 35 -2.07 9.91 22.55
CA GLY A 35 -0.65 9.87 22.17
C GLY A 35 -0.42 10.11 20.69
N LYS A 36 0.71 10.75 20.33
CA LYS A 36 1.23 10.69 18.96
C LYS A 36 1.63 9.24 18.68
N ASN A 37 1.04 8.60 17.67
CA ASN A 37 1.49 7.25 17.28
C ASN A 37 2.91 7.34 16.73
N SER A 38 3.73 6.37 17.10
CA SER A 38 5.02 6.21 16.45
C SER A 38 4.81 5.67 15.03
N ALA A 39 5.70 6.02 14.09
CA ALA A 39 5.62 5.47 12.73
C ALA A 39 5.71 3.92 12.72
N ALA A 40 6.36 3.32 13.73
CA ALA A 40 6.44 1.89 13.93
C ALA A 40 5.07 1.24 14.27
N GLU A 41 4.23 1.91 15.07
CA GLU A 41 2.87 1.44 15.37
C GLU A 41 1.95 1.52 14.15
N LEU A 42 2.19 2.47 13.24
CA LEU A 42 1.51 2.52 11.95
C LEU A 42 2.00 1.42 11.00
N GLY A 43 3.30 1.10 11.06
CA GLY A 43 3.92 0.02 10.29
C GLY A 43 3.22 -1.33 10.46
N GLN A 44 2.69 -1.63 11.66
CA GLN A 44 2.00 -2.91 11.90
C GLN A 44 0.65 -3.05 11.18
N PHE A 45 0.02 -1.93 10.79
CA PHE A 45 -1.25 -1.93 10.03
C PHE A 45 -1.04 -1.65 8.54
N SER A 46 0.20 -1.31 8.18
CA SER A 46 0.57 -0.93 6.83
C SER A 46 0.60 -2.16 5.91
N PRO A 47 0.09 -2.03 4.67
CA PRO A 47 0.22 -3.12 3.71
C PRO A 47 1.67 -3.30 3.26
N ILE A 48 1.93 -4.44 2.60
CA ILE A 48 3.18 -4.64 1.87
C ILE A 48 3.29 -3.55 0.80
N PHE A 49 4.40 -2.82 0.82
CA PHE A 49 4.67 -1.78 -0.16
C PHE A 49 5.46 -2.36 -1.34
N VAL A 50 4.94 -2.21 -2.55
CA VAL A 50 5.61 -2.67 -3.77
C VAL A 50 5.96 -1.47 -4.63
N TRP A 51 7.25 -1.25 -4.87
CA TRP A 51 7.73 -0.24 -5.81
C TRP A 51 7.95 -0.88 -7.18
N LEU A 52 7.19 -0.44 -8.18
CA LEU A 52 7.32 -0.91 -9.57
C LEU A 52 8.03 0.13 -10.43
N LEU A 53 9.24 -0.19 -10.87
CA LEU A 53 10.02 0.63 -11.80
C LEU A 53 9.73 0.21 -13.23
N ARG A 54 9.00 1.06 -13.98
CA ARG A 54 8.68 0.81 -15.38
C ARG A 54 9.75 1.35 -16.31
N ASP A 55 9.84 0.74 -17.49
CA ASP A 55 10.80 1.07 -18.54
C ASP A 55 12.24 1.08 -18.02
N PHE A 56 12.58 0.14 -17.16
CA PHE A 56 13.90 0.09 -16.51
C PHE A 56 14.98 -0.35 -17.51
N TYR A 57 16.01 0.49 -17.68
CA TYR A 57 17.12 0.27 -18.61
C TYR A 57 18.50 0.34 -17.95
N LEU A 58 18.57 0.57 -16.63
CA LEU A 58 19.83 0.63 -15.90
C LEU A 58 20.33 -0.80 -15.60
N ASP A 59 21.64 -0.98 -15.63
CA ASP A 59 22.23 -2.21 -15.09
C ASP A 59 22.20 -2.10 -13.56
N LEU A 60 21.64 -3.10 -12.89
CA LEU A 60 21.56 -3.12 -11.44
C LEU A 60 22.91 -3.52 -10.88
N THR A 61 23.83 -2.57 -10.81
CA THR A 61 25.16 -2.74 -10.22
C THR A 61 25.42 -1.77 -9.07
N ASP A 62 26.13 -2.28 -8.06
CA ASP A 62 26.67 -1.52 -6.92
C ASP A 62 27.93 -0.70 -7.33
N GLU A 63 28.41 0.17 -6.45
CA GLU A 63 29.69 0.89 -6.55
C GLU A 63 30.88 -0.07 -6.77
N ASP A 64 30.80 -1.28 -6.21
CA ASP A 64 31.78 -2.37 -6.43
C ASP A 64 31.55 -3.16 -7.74
N ASN A 65 30.68 -2.68 -8.63
CA ASN A 65 30.28 -3.33 -9.88
C ASN A 65 29.68 -4.74 -9.71
N ARG A 66 29.12 -5.02 -8.52
CA ARG A 66 28.42 -6.27 -8.22
C ARG A 66 26.96 -6.16 -8.63
N LYS A 67 26.39 -7.22 -9.21
CA LYS A 67 24.96 -7.27 -9.52
C LYS A 67 24.14 -7.21 -8.22
N ILE A 68 23.21 -6.25 -8.16
CA ILE A 68 22.27 -6.08 -7.04
C ILE A 68 20.86 -6.48 -7.48
N THR A 69 20.01 -6.84 -6.52
CA THR A 69 18.60 -7.09 -6.81
C THR A 69 17.83 -5.76 -6.86
N PRO A 70 16.65 -5.71 -7.51
CA PRO A 70 15.78 -4.53 -7.43
C PRO A 70 15.43 -4.13 -5.99
N ARG A 71 15.28 -5.12 -5.10
CA ARG A 71 15.06 -4.90 -3.67
C ARG A 71 16.24 -4.20 -3.01
N ASP A 72 17.46 -4.65 -3.31
CA ASP A 72 18.67 -3.99 -2.80
C ASP A 72 18.78 -2.55 -3.31
N TYR A 73 18.41 -2.32 -4.58
CA TYR A 73 18.36 -0.97 -5.15
C TYR A 73 17.38 -0.05 -4.40
N LEU A 74 16.19 -0.54 -4.04
CA LEU A 74 15.25 0.21 -3.19
C LEU A 74 15.83 0.47 -1.79
N GLU A 75 16.42 -0.53 -1.15
CA GLU A 75 17.03 -0.36 0.17
C GLU A 75 18.20 0.64 0.13
N LEU A 76 19.01 0.63 -0.91
CA LEU A 76 20.07 1.62 -1.14
C LEU A 76 19.50 3.03 -1.30
N ALA A 77 18.43 3.20 -2.08
CA ALA A 77 17.77 4.50 -2.27
C ALA A 77 17.16 5.06 -0.97
N LEU A 78 16.73 4.18 -0.06
CA LEU A 78 16.18 4.51 1.26
C LEU A 78 17.24 4.63 2.37
N ARG A 79 18.53 4.41 2.10
CA ARG A 79 19.60 4.64 3.08
C ARG A 79 19.77 6.14 3.35
N SER A 80 20.01 6.47 4.61
CA SER A 80 20.33 7.83 5.01
C SER A 80 21.65 8.26 4.37
N VAL A 81 21.65 9.45 3.79
CA VAL A 81 22.83 10.04 3.14
C VAL A 81 23.62 10.82 4.20
N GLN A 82 24.95 10.69 4.21
CA GLN A 82 25.80 11.42 5.14
C GLN A 82 26.11 12.83 4.62
N GLY A 83 25.93 13.84 5.47
CA GLY A 83 26.42 15.20 5.23
C GLY A 83 25.86 16.19 6.25
N LYS A 84 26.52 17.35 6.41
CA LYS A 84 26.22 18.35 7.45
C LYS A 84 25.39 19.53 6.93
N GLN A 85 24.34 19.27 6.15
CA GLN A 85 23.48 20.31 5.60
C GLN A 85 22.03 20.07 6.02
N LYS A 86 21.30 21.11 6.43
CA LYS A 86 19.87 21.02 6.83
C LYS A 86 18.97 20.33 5.81
N ASP A 87 19.32 20.42 4.52
CA ASP A 87 18.60 19.76 3.43
C ASP A 87 18.74 18.22 3.46
N ILE A 88 19.87 17.73 3.98
CA ILE A 88 20.14 16.29 4.13
C ILE A 88 19.33 15.71 5.29
N ASP A 89 19.17 16.46 6.38
CA ASP A 89 18.36 16.02 7.51
C ASP A 89 16.88 15.84 7.12
N ALA A 90 16.32 16.77 6.36
CA ALA A 90 14.95 16.69 5.85
C ALA A 90 14.77 15.46 4.94
N LYS A 91 15.70 15.24 4.02
CA LYS A 91 15.70 14.08 3.11
C LYS A 91 15.84 12.74 3.86
N ASN A 92 16.70 12.68 4.87
CA ASN A 92 16.86 11.49 5.70
C ASN A 92 15.60 11.21 6.53
N GLN A 93 14.92 12.25 7.02
CA GLN A 93 13.66 12.09 7.75
C GLN A 93 12.54 11.49 6.86
N ILE A 94 12.50 11.84 5.57
CA ILE A 94 11.56 11.24 4.61
C ILE A 94 11.86 9.76 4.44
N ARG A 95 13.12 9.40 4.19
CA ARG A 95 13.56 8.00 4.03
C ARG A 95 13.25 7.15 5.27
N GLU A 96 13.55 7.67 6.46
CA GLU A 96 13.21 7.01 7.72
C GLU A 96 11.70 6.85 7.92
N SER A 97 10.91 7.88 7.57
CA SER A 97 9.45 7.81 7.65
C SER A 97 8.88 6.73 6.73
N ILE A 98 9.38 6.62 5.50
CA ILE A 98 8.98 5.58 4.54
C ILE A 98 9.33 4.19 5.09
N ARG A 99 10.56 4.01 5.61
CA ARG A 99 11.01 2.72 6.17
C ARG A 99 10.20 2.31 7.38
N ALA A 100 9.83 3.25 8.24
CA ALA A 100 9.03 2.97 9.43
C ALA A 100 7.56 2.68 9.08
N LEU A 101 6.99 3.38 8.09
CA LEU A 101 5.62 3.18 7.65
C LEU A 101 5.44 1.87 6.87
N PHE A 102 6.43 1.46 6.08
CA PHE A 102 6.40 0.24 5.28
C PHE A 102 7.53 -0.69 5.71
N PRO A 103 7.34 -1.49 6.77
CA PRO A 103 8.35 -2.45 7.21
C PRO A 103 8.56 -3.55 6.16
N ASP A 104 7.47 -4.06 5.59
CA ASP A 104 7.49 -5.00 4.47
C ASP A 104 7.46 -4.23 3.16
N ARG A 105 8.57 -4.26 2.42
CA ARG A 105 8.70 -3.59 1.14
C ARG A 105 9.44 -4.45 0.12
N GLU A 106 8.97 -4.39 -1.12
CA GLU A 106 9.54 -5.10 -2.26
C GLU A 106 9.67 -4.15 -3.46
N CYS A 107 10.59 -4.46 -4.37
CA CYS A 107 10.81 -3.69 -5.58
C CYS A 107 10.86 -4.62 -6.78
N PHE A 108 10.22 -4.20 -7.87
CA PHE A 108 10.20 -4.91 -9.14
C PHE A 108 10.56 -3.94 -10.26
N THR A 109 11.31 -4.44 -11.24
CA THR A 109 11.64 -3.72 -12.46
C THR A 109 10.91 -4.36 -13.63
N LEU A 110 10.36 -3.53 -14.51
CA LEU A 110 9.83 -3.94 -15.80
C LEU A 110 10.62 -3.24 -16.89
N VAL A 111 11.21 -4.01 -17.78
CA VAL A 111 11.79 -3.47 -19.01
C VAL A 111 10.70 -2.88 -19.90
N ARG A 112 11.10 -2.13 -20.93
CA ARG A 112 10.16 -1.64 -21.93
C ARG A 112 9.43 -2.81 -22.61
N PRO A 113 8.07 -2.81 -22.70
CA PRO A 113 7.32 -3.95 -23.22
C PRO A 113 7.51 -4.21 -24.72
N LEU A 114 7.71 -3.14 -25.52
CA LEU A 114 7.94 -3.17 -26.97
C LEU A 114 8.98 -2.11 -27.36
N ASN A 115 9.61 -2.28 -28.52
CA ASN A 115 10.58 -1.30 -29.04
C ASN A 115 9.94 -0.27 -29.99
N ASN A 116 8.79 -0.60 -30.59
CA ASN A 116 8.10 0.24 -31.56
C ASN A 116 7.13 1.20 -30.86
N GLU A 117 7.30 2.50 -31.08
CA GLU A 117 6.46 3.54 -30.48
C GLU A 117 5.00 3.49 -30.91
N ASN A 118 4.72 3.16 -32.18
CA ASN A 118 3.34 3.06 -32.67
C ASN A 118 2.59 1.92 -31.98
N ASP A 119 3.31 0.83 -31.70
CA ASP A 119 2.75 -0.33 -31.02
C ASP A 119 2.58 -0.03 -29.52
N LEU A 120 3.51 0.71 -28.89
CA LEU A 120 3.38 1.16 -27.51
C LEU A 120 2.18 2.07 -27.28
N GLN A 121 1.81 2.90 -28.25
CA GLN A 121 0.60 3.73 -28.19
C GLN A 121 -0.69 2.90 -28.22
N ARG A 122 -0.63 1.65 -28.71
CA ARG A 122 -1.76 0.73 -28.84
C ARG A 122 -1.55 -0.54 -28.00
N LEU A 123 -0.81 -0.41 -26.89
CA LEU A 123 -0.40 -1.56 -26.06
C LEU A 123 -1.60 -2.35 -25.51
N ASP A 124 -2.72 -1.68 -25.26
CA ASP A 124 -4.00 -2.26 -24.84
C ASP A 124 -4.61 -3.24 -25.87
N GLN A 125 -4.26 -3.07 -27.15
CA GLN A 125 -4.73 -3.89 -28.26
C GLN A 125 -3.75 -5.00 -28.64
N ILE A 126 -2.58 -5.03 -28.00
CA ILE A 126 -1.51 -5.98 -28.29
C ILE A 126 -1.57 -7.12 -27.28
N SER A 127 -1.57 -8.35 -27.82
CA SER A 127 -1.56 -9.55 -27.00
C SER A 127 -0.22 -9.73 -26.27
N LEU A 128 -0.27 -10.31 -25.06
CA LEU A 128 0.89 -10.44 -24.16
C LEU A 128 2.04 -11.26 -24.78
N ASP A 129 1.73 -12.23 -25.65
CA ASP A 129 2.70 -13.07 -26.37
C ASP A 129 3.58 -12.27 -27.35
N LYS A 130 3.11 -11.10 -27.81
CA LYS A 130 3.87 -10.21 -28.69
C LYS A 130 4.80 -9.28 -27.94
N LEU A 131 4.69 -9.20 -26.62
CA LEU A 131 5.57 -8.38 -25.80
C LEU A 131 6.94 -9.04 -25.70
N ARG A 132 7.95 -8.25 -25.34
CA ARG A 132 9.30 -8.78 -25.16
C ARG A 132 9.34 -9.90 -24.13
N PRO A 133 10.07 -11.01 -24.38
CA PRO A 133 10.13 -12.15 -23.46
C PRO A 133 10.63 -11.77 -22.06
N GLU A 134 11.55 -10.80 -21.96
CA GLU A 134 12.04 -10.31 -20.67
C GLU A 134 10.93 -9.62 -19.88
N PHE A 135 10.12 -8.78 -20.54
CA PHE A 135 8.97 -8.12 -19.93
C PHE A 135 7.93 -9.13 -19.45
N GLN A 136 7.62 -10.13 -20.28
CA GLN A 136 6.68 -11.19 -19.90
C GLN A 136 7.15 -11.95 -18.65
N ARG A 137 8.44 -12.28 -18.57
CA ARG A 137 9.03 -12.95 -17.41
C ARG A 137 8.94 -12.11 -16.15
N GLU A 138 9.29 -10.83 -16.22
CA GLU A 138 9.26 -9.90 -15.09
C GLU A 138 7.82 -9.61 -14.64
N LEU A 139 6.90 -9.44 -15.59
CA LEU A 139 5.47 -9.27 -15.32
C LEU A 139 4.89 -10.50 -14.63
N ASN A 140 5.22 -11.71 -15.11
CA ASN A 140 4.78 -12.95 -14.49
C ASN A 140 5.34 -13.08 -13.06
N ALA A 141 6.60 -12.72 -12.83
CA ALA A 141 7.17 -12.73 -11.47
C ALA A 141 6.42 -11.77 -10.52
N LEU A 142 6.06 -10.57 -11.00
CA LEU A 142 5.25 -9.62 -10.25
C LEU A 142 3.84 -10.18 -9.97
N ILE A 143 3.16 -10.73 -10.98
CA ILE A 143 1.82 -11.30 -10.82
C ILE A 143 1.83 -12.44 -9.82
N THR A 144 2.77 -13.39 -9.95
CA THR A 144 2.94 -14.50 -9.01
C THR A 144 3.17 -13.98 -7.60
N PHE A 145 4.07 -13.02 -7.42
CA PHE A 145 4.32 -12.40 -6.12
C PHE A 145 3.04 -11.80 -5.51
N VAL A 146 2.29 -11.01 -6.28
CA VAL A 146 1.05 -10.39 -5.80
C VAL A 146 0.04 -11.47 -5.43
N LEU A 147 -0.20 -12.46 -6.28
CA LEU A 147 -1.19 -13.52 -6.02
C LEU A 147 -0.82 -14.38 -4.81
N GLU A 148 0.47 -14.71 -4.62
CA GLU A 148 0.93 -15.54 -3.50
C GLU A 148 0.99 -14.77 -2.16
N ARG A 149 1.30 -13.47 -2.20
CA ARG A 149 1.48 -12.66 -0.98
C ARG A 149 0.23 -11.88 -0.58
N THR A 150 -0.74 -11.72 -1.47
CA THR A 150 -1.99 -11.02 -1.14
C THR A 150 -2.77 -11.84 -0.12
N LYS A 151 -2.96 -11.25 1.06
CA LYS A 151 -3.80 -11.78 2.12
C LYS A 151 -5.08 -10.95 2.22
N PRO A 152 -6.21 -11.54 2.62
CA PRO A 152 -7.38 -10.77 2.98
C PRO A 152 -7.00 -9.66 3.96
N LYS A 153 -7.52 -8.44 3.75
CA LYS A 153 -7.25 -7.33 4.67
C LYS A 153 -7.80 -7.69 6.05
N GLN A 154 -6.97 -7.53 7.06
CA GLN A 154 -7.32 -7.82 8.45
C GLN A 154 -6.96 -6.64 9.34
N VAL A 155 -7.70 -6.46 10.42
CA VAL A 155 -7.39 -5.55 11.52
C VAL A 155 -7.48 -6.36 12.80
N GLY A 156 -6.34 -6.57 13.46
CA GLY A 156 -6.26 -7.52 14.57
C GLY A 156 -6.57 -8.95 14.13
N ALA A 157 -7.52 -9.60 14.80
CA ALA A 157 -7.95 -10.97 14.48
C ALA A 157 -9.07 -11.06 13.43
N THR A 158 -9.64 -9.92 13.02
CA THR A 158 -10.88 -9.90 12.24
C THR A 158 -10.60 -9.60 10.77
N MET A 159 -11.23 -10.38 9.90
CA MET A 159 -11.18 -10.18 8.45
C MET A 159 -12.10 -9.03 8.03
N MET A 160 -11.57 -8.12 7.21
CA MET A 160 -12.32 -7.01 6.67
C MET A 160 -13.21 -7.50 5.53
N THR A 161 -14.50 -7.68 5.84
CA THR A 161 -15.54 -8.00 4.85
C THR A 161 -16.02 -6.74 4.14
N GLY A 162 -16.83 -6.90 3.08
CA GLY A 162 -17.41 -5.78 2.33
C GLY A 162 -18.19 -4.79 3.22
N PRO A 163 -19.16 -5.24 4.04
CA PRO A 163 -19.89 -4.35 4.96
C PRO A 163 -18.98 -3.61 5.94
N VAL A 164 -17.97 -4.31 6.48
CA VAL A 164 -16.99 -3.71 7.40
C VAL A 164 -16.18 -2.62 6.72
N LEU A 165 -15.72 -2.87 5.49
CA LEU A 165 -14.99 -1.89 4.68
C LEU A 165 -15.84 -0.65 4.40
N ILE A 166 -17.12 -0.82 4.08
CA ILE A 166 -18.05 0.30 3.85
C ILE A 166 -18.18 1.15 5.13
N GLY A 167 -18.47 0.53 6.27
CA GLY A 167 -18.63 1.26 7.53
C GLY A 167 -17.37 2.04 7.96
N ILE A 168 -16.18 1.48 7.75
CA ILE A 168 -14.91 2.18 8.02
C ILE A 168 -14.74 3.35 7.04
N THR A 169 -15.07 3.16 5.77
CA THR A 169 -14.96 4.20 4.74
C THR A 169 -15.89 5.37 5.08
N GLU A 170 -17.14 5.10 5.46
CA GLU A 170 -18.09 6.12 5.91
C GLU A 170 -17.59 6.87 7.13
N SER A 171 -17.08 6.16 8.15
CA SER A 171 -16.52 6.77 9.35
C SER A 171 -15.30 7.68 9.05
N TYR A 172 -14.42 7.26 8.15
CA TYR A 172 -13.29 8.09 7.72
C TYR A 172 -13.73 9.32 6.93
N LEU A 173 -14.69 9.18 6.02
CA LEU A 173 -15.22 10.30 5.25
C LEU A 173 -15.92 11.31 6.17
N ASP A 174 -16.71 10.83 7.14
CA ASP A 174 -17.37 11.69 8.12
C ASP A 174 -16.36 12.47 8.96
N ALA A 175 -15.30 11.81 9.44
CA ALA A 175 -14.22 12.46 10.17
C ALA A 175 -13.53 13.53 9.32
N LEU A 176 -13.17 13.21 8.07
CA LEU A 176 -12.52 14.15 7.15
C LEU A 176 -13.40 15.36 6.84
N ASN A 177 -14.69 15.13 6.57
CA ASN A 177 -15.65 16.19 6.23
C ASN A 177 -15.89 17.14 7.41
N HIS A 178 -15.82 16.65 8.65
CA HIS A 178 -15.96 17.47 9.85
C HIS A 178 -14.63 18.02 10.39
N GLY A 179 -13.52 17.87 9.64
CA GLY A 179 -12.20 18.34 10.05
C GLY A 179 -11.59 17.58 11.23
N ALA A 180 -12.15 16.42 11.58
CA ALA A 180 -11.64 15.52 12.59
C ALA A 180 -10.56 14.59 12.01
N VAL A 181 -9.70 14.09 12.89
CA VAL A 181 -8.58 13.19 12.54
C VAL A 181 -9.10 11.75 12.49
N PRO A 182 -9.07 11.05 11.33
CA PRO A 182 -9.52 9.67 11.23
C PRO A 182 -8.74 8.77 12.18
N THR A 183 -9.45 7.95 12.95
CA THR A 183 -8.83 7.03 13.91
C THR A 183 -9.20 5.59 13.56
N ILE A 184 -8.20 4.75 13.31
CA ILE A 184 -8.35 3.35 12.90
C ILE A 184 -9.10 2.57 13.97
N SER A 185 -8.71 2.67 15.25
CA SER A 185 -9.34 1.90 16.32
C SER A 185 -10.82 2.25 16.56
N SER A 186 -11.18 3.54 16.51
CA SER A 186 -12.57 3.96 16.81
C SER A 186 -13.51 3.65 15.65
N SER A 187 -13.04 3.82 14.42
CA SER A 187 -13.80 3.45 13.21
C SER A 187 -14.02 1.94 13.19
N TRP A 188 -12.99 1.18 13.56
CA TRP A 188 -13.08 -0.28 13.68
C TRP A 188 -14.03 -0.72 14.79
N GLN A 189 -13.91 -0.16 15.99
CA GLN A 189 -14.77 -0.49 17.13
C GLN A 189 -16.25 -0.19 16.84
N SER A 190 -16.54 0.95 16.19
CA SER A 190 -17.90 1.33 15.83
C SER A 190 -18.54 0.32 14.87
N VAL A 191 -17.74 -0.21 13.92
CA VAL A 191 -18.19 -1.23 12.98
C VAL A 191 -18.35 -2.59 13.66
N GLU A 192 -17.43 -2.97 14.54
CA GLU A 192 -17.55 -4.20 15.34
C GLU A 192 -18.81 -4.19 16.20
N GLU A 193 -19.08 -3.09 16.90
CA GLU A 193 -20.30 -2.92 17.69
C GLU A 193 -21.57 -3.01 16.82
N ALA A 194 -21.56 -2.42 15.63
CA ALA A 194 -22.68 -2.48 14.69
C ALA A 194 -22.92 -3.90 14.14
N GLU A 195 -21.85 -4.65 13.83
CA GLU A 195 -21.94 -6.05 13.41
C GLU A 195 -22.42 -6.95 14.56
N CYS A 196 -21.88 -6.79 15.78
CA CYS A 196 -22.33 -7.53 16.95
C CYS A 196 -23.81 -7.28 17.26
N ARG A 197 -24.28 -6.03 17.12
CA ARG A 197 -25.70 -5.69 17.30
C ARG A 197 -26.58 -6.36 16.25
N ARG A 198 -26.19 -6.31 14.97
CA ARG A 198 -26.91 -7.03 13.90
C ARG A 198 -26.99 -8.53 14.13
N ALA A 199 -25.89 -9.14 14.60
CA ALA A 199 -25.86 -10.56 14.92
C ALA A 199 -26.78 -10.89 16.12
N TYR A 200 -26.80 -10.05 17.15
CA TYR A 200 -27.70 -10.17 18.29
C TYR A 200 -29.18 -10.07 17.88
N ASP A 201 -29.53 -9.08 17.07
CA ASP A 201 -30.90 -8.87 16.60
C ASP A 201 -31.36 -10.07 15.76
N SER A 202 -30.52 -10.53 14.82
CA SER A 202 -30.82 -11.71 14.00
C SER A 202 -30.97 -13.00 14.84
N ALA A 203 -30.09 -13.21 15.83
CA ALA A 203 -30.20 -14.36 16.73
C ALA A 203 -31.48 -14.30 17.58
N THR A 204 -31.85 -13.10 18.03
CA THR A 204 -33.08 -12.86 18.79
C THR A 204 -34.32 -13.13 17.93
N GLU A 205 -34.34 -12.68 16.67
CA GLU A 205 -35.42 -12.97 15.72
C GLU A 205 -35.58 -14.47 15.47
N VAL A 206 -34.48 -15.20 15.23
CA VAL A 206 -34.51 -16.66 15.03
C VAL A 206 -35.01 -17.37 16.29
N TYR A 207 -34.53 -16.97 17.47
CA TYR A 207 -35.00 -17.50 18.74
C TYR A 207 -36.50 -17.25 18.90
N MET A 208 -36.98 -16.02 18.72
CA MET A 208 -38.40 -15.68 18.85
C MET A 208 -39.28 -16.43 17.84
N ALA A 209 -38.82 -16.56 16.59
CA ALA A 209 -39.51 -17.35 15.57
C ALA A 209 -39.61 -18.84 15.92
N SER A 210 -38.64 -19.40 16.66
CA SER A 210 -38.71 -20.79 17.14
C SER A 210 -39.78 -21.01 18.22
N PHE A 211 -40.19 -19.95 18.92
CA PHE A 211 -41.29 -19.99 19.91
C PHE A 211 -42.66 -19.61 19.31
N ASP A 212 -42.71 -19.22 18.04
CA ASP A 212 -43.95 -18.93 17.33
C ASP A 212 -44.68 -20.24 16.98
N ARG A 213 -45.66 -20.61 17.81
CA ARG A 213 -46.46 -21.85 17.70
C ARG A 213 -47.47 -21.86 16.54
N SER A 214 -47.36 -20.93 15.59
CA SER A 214 -48.22 -20.84 14.40
C SER A 214 -47.77 -21.73 13.23
N LYS A 215 -46.58 -22.34 13.29
CA LYS A 215 -46.13 -23.38 12.35
C LYS A 215 -46.23 -24.78 12.98
N PRO A 216 -46.98 -25.73 12.39
CA PRO A 216 -47.05 -27.10 12.91
C PRO A 216 -45.69 -27.82 12.74
N PRO A 217 -45.44 -28.88 13.51
CA PRO A 217 -44.21 -29.67 13.42
C PRO A 217 -44.01 -30.34 12.06
#